data_AF-A0A9D9H6E3-F1
#
_entry.id   AF-A0A9D9H6E3-F1
#
_cell.length_a   1.000
_cell.length_b   1.000
_cell.length_c   1.000
_cell.angle_alpha   90.00
_cell.angle_beta   90.00
_cell.angle_gamma   90.00
#
_symmetry.space_group_name_H-M   'P 1'
#
loop_
_entity.id
_entity.type
_entity.pdbx_description
1 polymer ?
#
loop_
_entity_poly.entity_id
_entity_poly.type
_entity_poly.pdbx_seq_one_letter_code
_entity_poly.pdbx_strand_id
1 'polypeptide(L)'
;MHKSFHIIILCMILASVVAACGKRMPKEVIDSKKMEDLLIDIHKSEAFMESDYPYYAKDNRKDSIRNAILAKHGVTRAEFDTSLVWYGMNIEKYIEIYKKVIERLQEEDNKTLALMQGEKARTNVPTRSGDTVDIWNNDRYAILDCNIGSNITTFSISSDDNFRDGDKFIFKFRITPLNGKMPLYPIKVTMAAKDINDSVMFVEKEIRKTGLDSVTLNTNGALRKVMGNIFVTPEPEWTIINADSISLTRIHL
;
A
#
# COMPACT_ATOMS: atom_id res chain seq x y z
N MET A 1 -67.28 31.12 17.76
CA MET A 1 -66.30 30.31 18.52
C MET A 1 -66.02 28.93 17.91
N HIS A 2 -66.99 28.21 17.33
CA HIS A 2 -66.76 26.86 16.77
C HIS A 2 -65.79 26.80 15.57
N LYS A 3 -65.82 27.78 14.65
CA LYS A 3 -64.96 27.79 13.45
C LYS A 3 -63.47 28.00 13.77
N SER A 4 -63.15 28.86 14.73
CA SER A 4 -61.77 29.08 15.18
C SER A 4 -61.20 27.87 15.92
N PHE A 5 -62.04 27.13 16.65
CA PHE A 5 -61.62 25.90 17.33
C PHE A 5 -61.26 24.78 16.34
N HIS A 6 -62.03 24.62 15.25
CA HIS A 6 -61.70 23.68 14.19
C HIS A 6 -60.42 24.04 13.42
N ILE A 7 -60.16 25.34 13.19
CA ILE A 7 -58.91 25.80 12.55
C ILE A 7 -57.70 25.47 13.44
N ILE A 8 -57.81 25.69 14.75
CA ILE A 8 -56.72 25.40 15.70
C ILE A 8 -56.43 23.88 15.76
N ILE A 9 -57.46 23.04 15.75
CA ILE A 9 -57.31 21.58 15.70
C ILE A 9 -56.67 21.14 14.38
N LEU A 10 -57.10 21.71 13.25
CA LEU A 10 -56.53 21.40 11.94
C LEU A 10 -55.06 21.80 11.86
N CYS A 11 -54.68 22.96 12.41
CA CYS A 11 -53.29 23.41 12.50
C CYS A 11 -52.44 22.52 13.43
N MET A 12 -52.99 22.03 14.55
CA MET A 12 -52.28 21.08 15.43
C MET A 12 -52.09 19.71 14.77
N ILE A 13 -53.10 19.21 14.05
CA ILE A 13 -52.98 17.97 13.29
C ILE A 13 -51.94 18.15 12.18
N LEU A 14 -51.97 19.26 11.43
CA LEU A 14 -51.00 19.53 10.37
C LEU A 14 -49.58 19.68 10.92
N ALA A 15 -49.40 20.35 12.08
CA ALA A 15 -48.11 20.46 12.76
C ALA A 15 -47.59 19.09 13.25
N SER A 16 -48.47 18.19 13.69
CA SER A 16 -48.09 16.83 14.10
C SER A 16 -47.65 15.94 12.93
N VAL A 17 -48.24 16.13 11.73
CA VAL A 17 -47.84 15.42 10.50
C VAL A 17 -46.47 15.89 10.00
N VAL A 18 -46.14 17.17 10.16
CA VAL A 18 -44.82 17.72 9.80
C VAL A 18 -43.73 17.29 10.80
N ALA A 19 -44.05 17.19 12.10
CA ALA A 19 -43.12 16.69 13.11
C ALA A 19 -42.82 15.17 12.99
N ALA A 20 -43.74 14.39 12.42
CA ALA A 20 -43.55 12.97 12.12
C ALA A 20 -42.73 12.71 10.85
N CYS A 21 -42.46 13.74 10.03
CA CYS A 21 -41.69 13.66 8.79
C CYS A 21 -40.21 14.08 8.94
N GLY A 22 -39.71 14.23 10.17
CA GLY A 22 -38.26 14.28 10.37
C GLY A 22 -37.69 12.88 10.15
N LYS A 23 -36.88 12.69 9.09
CA LYS A 23 -36.09 11.46 8.85
C LYS A 23 -35.18 11.17 10.04
N ARG A 24 -35.75 10.62 11.11
CA ARG A 24 -35.02 10.21 12.31
C ARG A 24 -34.33 8.91 11.94
N MET A 25 -33.01 8.89 12.04
CA MET A 25 -32.24 7.67 11.85
C MET A 25 -32.79 6.60 12.83
N PRO A 26 -33.18 5.41 12.34
CA PRO A 26 -33.56 4.31 13.21
C PRO A 26 -32.44 4.01 14.20
N LYS A 27 -32.79 3.55 15.41
CA LYS A 27 -31.78 3.29 16.47
C LYS A 27 -30.82 2.17 16.10
N GLU A 28 -31.26 1.31 15.21
CA GLU A 28 -30.58 0.11 14.71
C GLU A 28 -29.57 0.43 13.59
N VAL A 29 -29.55 1.69 13.11
CA VAL A 29 -28.58 2.14 12.10
C VAL A 29 -27.33 2.66 12.81
N ILE A 30 -26.17 2.15 12.39
CA ILE A 30 -24.86 2.56 12.86
C ILE A 30 -24.64 4.04 12.50
N ASP A 31 -24.28 4.83 13.49
CA ASP A 31 -23.99 6.25 13.29
C ASP A 31 -22.80 6.47 12.35
N SER A 32 -22.73 7.64 11.74
CA SER A 32 -21.76 7.91 10.67
C SER A 32 -20.31 7.80 11.12
N LYS A 33 -19.98 8.17 12.37
CA LYS A 33 -18.60 8.09 12.85
C LYS A 33 -18.21 6.65 13.15
N LYS A 34 -19.09 5.89 13.80
CA LYS A 34 -18.88 4.47 14.06
C LYS A 34 -18.82 3.66 12.76
N MET A 35 -19.63 4.02 11.76
CA MET A 35 -19.57 3.40 10.42
C MET A 35 -18.24 3.72 9.72
N GLU A 36 -17.75 4.95 9.80
CA GLU A 36 -16.43 5.33 9.27
C GLU A 36 -15.31 4.49 9.90
N ASP A 37 -15.26 4.41 11.23
CA ASP A 37 -14.23 3.62 11.95
C ASP A 37 -14.32 2.12 11.63
N LEU A 38 -15.54 1.59 11.51
CA LEU A 38 -15.78 0.20 11.12
C LEU A 38 -15.30 -0.10 9.69
N LEU A 39 -15.65 0.76 8.72
CA LEU A 39 -15.29 0.56 7.32
C LEU A 39 -13.77 0.66 7.11
N ILE A 40 -13.07 1.52 7.86
CA ILE A 40 -11.60 1.58 7.82
C ILE A 40 -10.99 0.23 8.22
N ASP A 41 -11.44 -0.36 9.34
CA ASP A 41 -10.92 -1.65 9.79
C ASP A 41 -11.28 -2.79 8.83
N ILE A 42 -12.50 -2.77 8.26
CA ILE A 42 -12.90 -3.73 7.23
C ILE A 42 -11.97 -3.63 6.03
N HIS A 43 -11.75 -2.44 5.46
CA HIS A 43 -10.91 -2.28 4.27
C HIS A 43 -9.43 -2.61 4.53
N LYS A 44 -8.89 -2.28 5.70
CA LYS A 44 -7.54 -2.71 6.10
C LYS A 44 -7.43 -4.23 6.16
N SER A 45 -8.44 -4.90 6.73
CA SER A 45 -8.47 -6.36 6.77
C SER A 45 -8.61 -6.98 5.39
N GLU A 46 -9.36 -6.35 4.49
CA GLU A 46 -9.50 -6.80 3.10
C GLU A 46 -8.19 -6.66 2.33
N ALA A 47 -7.50 -5.53 2.47
CA ALA A 47 -6.17 -5.33 1.90
C ALA A 47 -5.16 -6.37 2.42
N PHE A 48 -5.20 -6.67 3.72
CA PHE A 48 -4.36 -7.72 4.31
C PHE A 48 -4.72 -9.13 3.81
N MET A 49 -6.01 -9.46 3.72
CA MET A 49 -6.45 -10.77 3.21
C MET A 49 -6.11 -10.96 1.72
N GLU A 50 -6.02 -9.89 0.95
CA GLU A 50 -5.64 -9.96 -0.45
C GLU A 50 -4.17 -10.34 -0.63
N SER A 51 -3.30 -10.07 0.35
CA SER A 51 -1.88 -10.46 0.28
C SER A 51 -1.68 -11.98 0.26
N ASP A 52 -2.62 -12.75 0.81
CA ASP A 52 -2.65 -14.22 0.77
C ASP A 52 -4.07 -14.73 0.45
N TYR A 53 -4.57 -14.31 -0.72
CA TYR A 53 -5.92 -14.66 -1.16
C TYR A 53 -6.20 -16.18 -1.13
N PRO A 54 -5.32 -17.09 -1.58
CA PRO A 54 -5.60 -18.53 -1.57
C PRO A 54 -5.76 -19.11 -0.16
N TYR A 55 -5.06 -18.55 0.83
CA TYR A 55 -5.29 -18.88 2.23
C TYR A 55 -6.67 -18.36 2.65
N TYR A 56 -6.92 -17.06 2.60
CA TYR A 56 -8.16 -16.50 3.15
C TYR A 56 -9.44 -16.89 2.39
N ALA A 57 -9.34 -17.29 1.12
CA ALA A 57 -10.48 -17.76 0.32
C ALA A 57 -11.02 -19.13 0.76
N LYS A 58 -10.28 -19.91 1.56
CA LYS A 58 -10.74 -21.22 2.05
C LYS A 58 -11.43 -21.09 3.40
N ASP A 59 -12.44 -21.93 3.62
CA ASP A 59 -13.02 -22.26 4.94
C ASP A 59 -13.61 -21.06 5.70
N ASN A 60 -14.42 -20.24 5.02
CA ASN A 60 -15.16 -19.11 5.61
C ASN A 60 -14.32 -18.09 6.41
N ARG A 61 -12.99 -18.08 6.21
CA ARG A 61 -12.08 -17.25 7.00
C ARG A 61 -12.33 -15.76 6.81
N LYS A 62 -12.66 -15.32 5.59
CA LYS A 62 -13.09 -13.94 5.33
C LYS A 62 -14.28 -13.53 6.20
N ASP A 63 -15.27 -14.40 6.33
CA ASP A 63 -16.46 -14.13 7.15
C ASP A 63 -16.10 -14.12 8.64
N SER A 64 -15.21 -15.01 9.10
CA SER A 64 -14.74 -15.02 10.48
C SER A 64 -14.02 -13.72 10.86
N ILE A 65 -13.18 -13.19 9.95
CA ILE A 65 -12.45 -11.93 10.14
C ILE A 65 -13.43 -10.76 10.15
N ARG A 66 -14.37 -10.70 9.20
CA ARG A 66 -15.41 -9.67 9.21
C ARG A 66 -16.24 -9.70 10.50
N ASN A 67 -16.66 -10.88 10.96
CA ASN A 67 -17.40 -11.01 12.22
C ASN A 67 -16.57 -10.55 13.43
N ALA A 68 -15.27 -10.84 13.46
CA ALA A 68 -14.38 -10.36 14.52
C ALA A 68 -14.25 -8.83 14.52
N ILE A 69 -14.18 -8.20 13.35
CA ILE A 69 -14.14 -6.74 13.20
C ILE A 69 -15.47 -6.11 13.64
N LEU A 70 -16.60 -6.66 13.21
CA LEU A 70 -17.92 -6.21 13.66
C LEU A 70 -18.02 -6.28 15.19
N ALA A 71 -17.57 -7.39 15.80
CA ALA A 71 -17.53 -7.56 17.25
C ALA A 71 -16.61 -6.55 17.94
N LYS A 72 -15.42 -6.24 17.38
CA LYS A 72 -14.50 -5.21 17.88
C LYS A 72 -15.17 -3.84 17.95
N HIS A 73 -16.04 -3.52 17.00
CA HIS A 73 -16.80 -2.27 16.97
C HIS A 73 -18.11 -2.35 17.77
N GLY A 74 -18.42 -3.47 18.43
CA GLY A 74 -19.69 -3.67 19.13
C GLY A 74 -20.88 -3.51 18.17
N VAL A 75 -20.78 -4.12 16.99
CA VAL A 75 -21.78 -4.14 15.93
C VAL A 75 -22.12 -5.59 15.62
N THR A 76 -23.40 -5.91 15.53
CA THR A 76 -23.86 -7.20 15.04
C THR A 76 -23.96 -7.20 13.52
N ARG A 77 -23.88 -8.38 12.89
CA ARG A 77 -24.08 -8.53 11.45
C ARG A 77 -25.43 -7.96 10.99
N ALA A 78 -26.49 -8.20 11.76
CA ALA A 78 -27.83 -7.69 11.47
C ALA A 78 -27.91 -6.16 11.49
N GLU A 79 -27.27 -5.50 12.47
CA GLU A 79 -27.19 -4.03 12.52
C GLU A 79 -26.40 -3.48 11.33
N PHE A 80 -25.29 -4.13 10.97
CA PHE A 80 -24.50 -3.72 9.82
C PHE A 80 -25.29 -3.83 8.51
N ASP A 81 -25.91 -4.98 8.25
CA ASP A 81 -26.71 -5.22 7.05
C ASP A 81 -27.91 -4.25 6.98
N THR A 82 -28.59 -4.02 8.12
CA THR A 82 -29.69 -3.04 8.22
C THR A 82 -29.22 -1.62 7.93
N SER A 83 -28.04 -1.26 8.45
CA SER A 83 -27.43 0.05 8.23
C SER A 83 -27.09 0.27 6.77
N LEU A 84 -26.55 -0.74 6.08
CA LEU A 84 -26.24 -0.65 4.65
C LEU A 84 -27.49 -0.41 3.81
N VAL A 85 -28.61 -1.07 4.11
CA VAL A 85 -29.90 -0.81 3.44
C VAL A 85 -30.36 0.63 3.66
N TRP A 86 -30.27 1.12 4.90
CA TRP A 86 -30.67 2.50 5.22
C TRP A 86 -29.76 3.54 4.55
N TYR A 87 -28.44 3.33 4.57
CA TYR A 87 -27.46 4.19 3.90
C TYR A 87 -27.63 4.14 2.38
N GLY A 88 -28.02 3.01 1.80
CA GLY A 88 -28.39 2.91 0.39
C GLY A 88 -29.57 3.83 0.02
N MET A 89 -30.55 3.97 0.90
CA MET A 89 -31.67 4.92 0.75
C MET A 89 -31.31 6.38 1.12
N ASN A 90 -30.16 6.59 1.76
CA ASN A 90 -29.67 7.90 2.19
C ASN A 90 -28.23 8.12 1.69
N ILE A 91 -28.02 7.88 0.39
CA ILE A 91 -26.71 7.72 -0.23
C ILE A 91 -25.78 8.93 -0.02
N GLU A 92 -26.32 10.14 0.06
CA GLU A 92 -25.54 11.36 0.32
C GLU A 92 -24.73 11.26 1.63
N LYS A 93 -25.35 10.75 2.69
CA LYS A 93 -24.66 10.53 3.98
C LYS A 93 -23.58 9.47 3.87
N TYR A 94 -23.85 8.42 3.10
CA TYR A 94 -22.90 7.34 2.91
C TYR A 94 -21.68 7.79 2.09
N ILE A 95 -21.89 8.65 1.10
CA ILE A 95 -20.81 9.29 0.33
C ILE A 95 -19.95 10.16 1.25
N GLU A 96 -20.53 10.93 2.17
CA GLU A 96 -19.77 11.72 3.15
C GLU A 96 -18.91 10.85 4.07
N ILE A 97 -19.46 9.72 4.54
CA ILE A 97 -18.70 8.73 5.32
C ILE A 97 -17.53 8.21 4.49
N TYR A 98 -17.78 7.76 3.25
CA TYR A 98 -16.74 7.20 2.40
C TYR A 98 -15.64 8.19 2.04
N LYS A 99 -15.96 9.48 1.85
CA LYS A 99 -14.95 10.52 1.65
C LYS A 99 -13.96 10.56 2.81
N LYS A 100 -14.46 10.51 4.05
CA LYS A 100 -13.61 10.50 5.26
C LYS A 100 -12.82 9.21 5.41
N VAL A 101 -13.43 8.06 5.06
CA VAL A 101 -12.72 6.76 5.05
C VAL A 101 -11.52 6.82 4.11
N ILE A 102 -11.72 7.29 2.86
CA ILE A 102 -10.65 7.42 1.87
C ILE A 102 -9.56 8.39 2.36
N GLU A 103 -9.94 9.56 2.84
CA GLU A 103 -9.00 10.58 3.32
C GLU A 103 -8.12 10.05 4.45
N ARG A 104 -8.71 9.37 5.44
CA ARG A 104 -7.97 8.81 6.58
C ARG A 104 -7.04 7.67 6.15
N LEU A 105 -7.49 6.78 5.27
CA LEU A 105 -6.63 5.70 4.74
C LEU A 105 -5.44 6.29 3.98
N GLN A 106 -5.66 7.30 3.13
CA GLN A 106 -4.59 8.00 2.41
C GLN A 106 -3.62 8.71 3.36
N GLU A 107 -4.13 9.35 4.42
CA GLU A 107 -3.30 10.02 5.42
C GLU A 107 -2.39 9.02 6.15
N GLU A 108 -2.92 7.87 6.56
CA GLU A 108 -2.15 6.80 7.21
C GLU A 108 -1.10 6.18 6.27
N ASP A 109 -1.45 5.95 5.01
CA ASP A 109 -0.51 5.47 3.99
C ASP A 109 0.62 6.48 3.75
N ASN A 110 0.28 7.76 3.60
CA ASN A 110 1.26 8.82 3.40
C ASN A 110 2.20 8.98 4.60
N LYS A 111 1.68 8.87 5.84
CA LYS A 111 2.51 8.86 7.06
C LYS A 111 3.46 7.68 7.06
N THR A 112 2.99 6.49 6.70
CA THR A 112 3.83 5.28 6.61
C THR A 112 4.93 5.46 5.57
N LEU A 113 4.59 5.96 4.38
CA LEU A 113 5.56 6.28 3.34
C LEU A 113 6.58 7.34 3.79
N ALA A 114 6.14 8.38 4.49
CA ALA A 114 7.02 9.43 5.01
C ALA A 114 7.99 8.89 6.07
N LEU A 115 7.55 7.98 6.94
CA LEU A 115 8.43 7.31 7.91
C LEU A 115 9.49 6.47 7.19
N MET A 116 9.07 5.67 6.19
CA MET A 116 10.00 4.88 5.37
C MET A 116 11.00 5.76 4.60
N GLN A 117 10.55 6.91 4.10
CA GLN A 117 11.42 7.88 3.41
C GLN A 117 12.36 8.60 4.37
N GLY A 118 11.89 8.99 5.56
CA GLY A 118 12.71 9.63 6.59
C GLY A 118 13.80 8.70 7.12
N GLU A 119 13.51 7.40 7.25
CA GLU A 119 14.51 6.38 7.56
C GLU A 119 15.55 6.23 6.45
N LYS A 120 15.13 6.18 5.19
CA LYS A 120 16.04 6.18 4.02
C LYS A 120 16.85 7.48 3.87
N ALA A 121 16.29 8.63 4.25
CA ALA A 121 17.00 9.91 4.22
C ALA A 121 18.12 9.98 5.27
N ARG A 122 17.94 9.33 6.43
CA ARG A 122 18.98 9.20 7.47
C ARG A 122 20.13 8.28 7.05
N THR A 123 19.93 7.40 6.07
CA THR A 123 20.96 6.54 5.51
C THR A 123 21.63 7.10 4.25
N ASN A 124 21.26 8.29 3.77
CA ASN A 124 21.98 8.99 2.70
C ASN A 124 23.33 9.53 3.21
N VAL A 125 24.26 8.61 3.50
CA VAL A 125 25.65 8.92 3.72
C VAL A 125 26.23 9.41 2.39
N PRO A 126 26.89 10.59 2.35
CA PRO A 126 27.53 11.07 1.13
C PRO A 126 28.40 9.98 0.52
N THR A 127 28.32 9.81 -0.80
CA THR A 127 29.16 8.80 -1.45
C THR A 127 30.63 9.21 -1.31
N ARG A 128 31.51 8.21 -1.20
CA ARG A 128 32.94 8.49 -1.06
C ARG A 128 33.52 8.91 -2.40
N SER A 129 34.51 9.78 -2.37
CA SER A 129 35.31 10.12 -3.55
C SER A 129 36.19 8.92 -3.95
N GLY A 130 36.32 8.68 -5.25
CA GLY A 130 37.11 7.59 -5.82
C GLY A 130 36.49 7.01 -7.08
N ASP A 131 37.33 6.34 -7.88
CA ASP A 131 36.97 5.82 -9.21
C ASP A 131 36.20 4.50 -9.13
N THR A 132 36.22 3.79 -8.00
CA THR A 132 35.43 2.57 -7.78
C THR A 132 34.98 2.52 -6.34
N VAL A 133 33.69 2.75 -6.10
CA VAL A 133 33.13 2.90 -4.75
C VAL A 133 31.81 2.15 -4.64
N ASP A 134 31.65 1.35 -3.58
CA ASP A 134 30.33 0.82 -3.21
C ASP A 134 29.53 1.94 -2.53
N ILE A 135 28.46 2.35 -3.18
CA ILE A 135 27.57 3.43 -2.77
C ILE A 135 26.29 2.90 -2.11
N TRP A 136 26.18 1.59 -1.88
CA TRP A 136 25.00 1.00 -1.24
C TRP A 136 24.83 1.45 0.20
N ASN A 137 23.63 1.93 0.54
CA ASN A 137 23.33 2.51 1.85
C ASN A 137 22.10 1.91 2.55
N ASN A 138 21.56 0.82 2.02
CA ASN A 138 20.46 0.06 2.65
C ASN A 138 21.00 -1.25 3.24
N ASP A 139 20.11 -2.06 3.82
CA ASP A 139 20.45 -3.42 4.21
C ASP A 139 21.03 -4.19 3.03
N ARG A 140 22.08 -4.99 3.30
CA ARG A 140 22.74 -5.81 2.28
C ARG A 140 22.01 -7.13 2.03
N TYR A 141 20.81 -7.26 2.58
CA TYR A 141 19.93 -8.40 2.38
C TYR A 141 18.48 -7.95 2.29
N ALA A 142 17.64 -8.78 1.68
CA ALA A 142 16.20 -8.63 1.62
C ALA A 142 15.55 -10.02 1.51
N ILE A 143 14.52 -10.25 2.32
CA ILE A 143 13.66 -11.43 2.19
C ILE A 143 12.48 -11.05 1.30
N LEU A 144 12.36 -11.75 0.18
CA LEU A 144 11.28 -11.58 -0.77
C LEU A 144 10.28 -12.71 -0.58
N ASP A 145 9.12 -12.36 -0.04
CA ASP A 145 8.04 -13.28 0.28
C ASP A 145 6.70 -12.71 -0.21
N CYS A 146 6.10 -13.41 -1.17
CA CYS A 146 4.82 -13.05 -1.75
C CYS A 146 3.66 -13.16 -0.74
N ASN A 147 3.76 -13.99 0.30
CA ASN A 147 2.67 -14.22 1.27
C ASN A 147 2.34 -12.97 2.11
N ILE A 148 3.37 -12.18 2.41
CA ILE A 148 3.27 -10.99 3.26
C ILE A 148 3.33 -9.70 2.45
N GLY A 149 3.14 -9.76 1.13
CA GLY A 149 3.21 -8.59 0.24
C GLY A 149 4.63 -8.00 0.10
N SER A 150 5.67 -8.74 0.50
CA SER A 150 7.07 -8.32 0.44
C SER A 150 7.79 -8.97 -0.74
N ASN A 151 7.19 -8.98 -1.93
CA ASN A 151 7.75 -9.62 -3.12
C ASN A 151 8.67 -8.71 -3.94
N ILE A 152 8.93 -7.49 -3.47
CA ILE A 152 9.81 -6.52 -4.11
C ILE A 152 10.72 -5.86 -3.09
N THR A 153 12.00 -5.74 -3.43
CA THR A 153 12.91 -4.80 -2.75
C THR A 153 13.30 -3.71 -3.73
N THR A 154 13.39 -2.48 -3.25
CA THR A 154 13.68 -1.30 -4.06
C THR A 154 14.74 -0.44 -3.42
N PHE A 155 15.54 0.23 -4.25
CA PHE A 155 16.49 1.23 -3.80
C PHE A 155 16.42 2.47 -4.68
N SER A 156 16.83 3.60 -4.11
CA SER A 156 16.96 4.87 -4.81
C SER A 156 18.07 5.67 -4.13
N ILE A 157 19.08 6.06 -4.89
CA ILE A 157 20.22 6.86 -4.44
C ILE A 157 20.24 8.12 -5.28
N SER A 158 20.09 9.27 -4.63
CA SER A 158 20.23 10.57 -5.28
C SER A 158 21.68 10.82 -5.66
N SER A 159 21.92 11.49 -6.78
CA SER A 159 23.27 11.95 -7.12
C SER A 159 23.76 12.99 -6.11
N ASP A 160 25.07 13.00 -5.89
CA ASP A 160 25.80 14.00 -5.13
C ASP A 160 26.99 14.52 -5.96
N ASP A 161 27.84 15.37 -5.37
CA ASP A 161 28.98 15.99 -6.06
C ASP A 161 30.03 14.99 -6.58
N ASN A 162 29.99 13.72 -6.15
CA ASN A 162 30.90 12.68 -6.63
C ASN A 162 30.37 11.93 -7.86
N PHE A 163 29.11 12.14 -8.25
CA PHE A 163 28.55 11.56 -9.48
C PHE A 163 29.03 12.39 -10.68
N ARG A 164 29.49 11.69 -11.71
CA ARG A 164 30.01 12.31 -12.93
C ARG A 164 29.29 11.75 -14.16
N ASP A 165 29.29 12.56 -15.22
CA ASP A 165 28.83 12.11 -16.52
C ASP A 165 29.68 10.90 -16.98
N GLY A 166 29.02 9.88 -17.52
CA GLY A 166 29.64 8.63 -17.97
C GLY A 166 29.86 7.58 -16.89
N ASP A 167 29.44 7.83 -15.64
CA ASP A 167 29.55 6.84 -14.57
C ASP A 167 28.83 5.53 -14.92
N LYS A 168 29.44 4.43 -14.50
CA LYS A 168 28.90 3.08 -14.64
C LYS A 168 28.46 2.56 -13.29
N PHE A 169 27.28 1.94 -13.24
CA PHE A 169 26.75 1.36 -12.02
C PHE A 169 26.65 -0.15 -12.17
N ILE A 170 27.21 -0.88 -11.20
CA ILE A 170 27.14 -2.34 -11.14
C ILE A 170 26.38 -2.72 -9.87
N PHE A 171 25.16 -3.21 -10.06
CA PHE A 171 24.33 -3.75 -9.00
C PHE A 171 24.61 -5.24 -8.84
N LYS A 172 25.17 -5.65 -7.70
CA LYS A 172 25.52 -7.05 -7.40
C LYS A 172 24.65 -7.56 -6.26
N PHE A 173 24.26 -8.82 -6.35
CA PHE A 173 23.40 -9.49 -5.38
C PHE A 173 23.56 -11.01 -5.51
N ARG A 174 23.20 -11.74 -4.46
CA ARG A 174 23.09 -13.20 -4.47
C ARG A 174 21.66 -13.61 -4.24
N ILE A 175 21.13 -14.49 -5.09
CA ILE A 175 19.80 -15.07 -4.95
C ILE A 175 19.90 -16.49 -4.38
N THR A 176 19.21 -16.74 -3.28
CA THR A 176 19.10 -18.07 -2.65
C THR A 176 17.65 -18.36 -2.26
N PRO A 177 17.01 -19.42 -2.79
CA PRO A 177 15.69 -19.81 -2.35
C PRO A 177 15.75 -20.49 -0.98
N LEU A 178 14.97 -20.00 -0.01
CA LEU A 178 14.97 -20.53 1.36
C LEU A 178 14.23 -21.86 1.49
N ASN A 179 13.21 -22.09 0.65
CA ASN A 179 12.50 -23.36 0.54
C ASN A 179 13.17 -24.34 -0.45
N GLY A 180 14.37 -24.01 -0.96
CA GLY A 180 15.16 -24.85 -1.85
C GLY A 180 14.67 -24.93 -3.31
N LYS A 181 13.62 -24.20 -3.68
CA LYS A 181 13.09 -24.17 -5.06
C LYS A 181 13.17 -22.75 -5.62
N MET A 182 13.65 -22.61 -6.85
CA MET A 182 13.50 -21.35 -7.58
C MET A 182 12.05 -21.16 -8.04
N PRO A 183 11.56 -19.91 -8.15
CA PRO A 183 10.24 -19.65 -8.68
C PRO A 183 10.10 -20.09 -10.14
N LEU A 184 8.88 -20.41 -10.55
CA LEU A 184 8.53 -20.75 -11.94
C LEU A 184 8.77 -19.55 -12.86
N TYR A 185 8.35 -18.37 -12.43
CA TYR A 185 8.60 -17.12 -13.13
C TYR A 185 9.98 -16.56 -12.78
N PRO A 186 10.72 -16.02 -13.76
CA PRO A 186 12.03 -15.44 -13.50
C PRO A 186 11.90 -14.26 -12.52
N ILE A 187 12.87 -14.15 -11.63
CA ILE A 187 13.03 -12.95 -10.79
C ILE A 187 13.51 -11.84 -11.70
N LYS A 188 12.81 -10.70 -11.69
CA LYS A 188 13.16 -9.54 -12.50
C LYS A 188 14.01 -8.59 -11.69
N VAL A 189 15.15 -8.19 -12.23
CA VAL A 189 16.02 -7.20 -11.63
C VAL A 189 16.12 -6.02 -12.59
N THR A 190 15.61 -4.88 -12.16
CA THR A 190 15.62 -3.65 -12.97
C THR A 190 16.51 -2.63 -12.30
N MET A 191 17.36 -1.97 -13.10
CA MET A 191 18.13 -0.81 -12.66
C MET A 191 17.89 0.33 -13.65
N ALA A 192 17.69 1.53 -13.12
CA ALA A 192 17.41 2.73 -13.90
C ALA A 192 18.17 3.93 -13.34
N ALA A 193 18.55 4.84 -14.22
CA ALA A 193 19.09 6.13 -13.88
C ALA A 193 18.21 7.22 -14.50
N LYS A 194 17.91 8.25 -13.72
CA LYS A 194 17.17 9.42 -14.17
C LYS A 194 18.14 10.59 -14.28
N ASP A 195 18.19 11.21 -15.45
CA ASP A 195 19.01 12.39 -15.70
C ASP A 195 18.36 13.67 -15.10
N ILE A 196 19.09 14.77 -15.13
CA ILE A 196 18.58 16.09 -14.73
C ILE A 196 17.50 16.65 -15.67
N ASN A 197 17.43 16.17 -16.91
CA ASN A 197 16.48 16.58 -17.95
C ASN A 197 15.20 15.71 -17.96
N ASP A 198 15.00 14.89 -16.93
CA ASP A 198 13.92 13.91 -16.77
C ASP A 198 13.94 12.68 -17.72
N SER A 199 14.97 12.48 -18.54
CA SER A 199 15.19 11.25 -19.30
C SER A 199 15.53 10.08 -18.36
N VAL A 200 15.10 8.87 -18.74
CA VAL A 200 15.34 7.65 -17.98
C VAL A 200 16.08 6.63 -18.84
N MET A 201 17.21 6.16 -18.34
CA MET A 201 17.92 5.00 -18.85
C MET A 201 17.64 3.82 -17.94
N PHE A 202 17.43 2.63 -18.49
CA PHE A 202 17.22 1.44 -17.68
C PHE A 202 17.75 0.18 -18.33
N VAL A 203 17.97 -0.83 -17.50
CA VAL A 203 18.34 -2.19 -17.88
C VAL A 203 17.52 -3.15 -17.01
N GLU A 204 17.06 -4.24 -17.61
CA GLU A 204 16.37 -5.33 -16.91
C GLU A 204 17.12 -6.64 -17.17
N LYS A 205 17.16 -7.49 -16.15
CA LYS A 205 17.72 -8.84 -16.23
C LYS A 205 16.80 -9.84 -15.54
N GLU A 206 16.57 -10.96 -16.21
CA GLU A 206 15.87 -12.11 -15.64
C GLU A 206 16.84 -13.08 -14.95
N ILE A 207 16.54 -13.45 -13.72
CA ILE A 207 17.31 -14.43 -12.93
C ILE A 207 16.51 -15.72 -12.81
N ARG A 208 17.10 -16.82 -13.29
CA ARG A 208 16.51 -18.17 -13.30
C ARG A 208 17.29 -19.19 -12.48
N LYS A 209 18.45 -18.80 -11.95
CA LYS A 209 19.35 -19.67 -11.20
C LYS A 209 19.70 -19.04 -9.86
N THR A 210 19.93 -19.89 -8.86
CA THR A 210 20.52 -19.48 -7.59
C THR A 210 21.99 -19.11 -7.79
N GLY A 211 22.48 -18.16 -6.99
CA GLY A 211 23.89 -17.78 -6.95
C GLY A 211 24.11 -16.27 -7.00
N LEU A 212 25.37 -15.88 -7.11
CA LEU A 212 25.79 -14.50 -7.28
C LEU A 212 25.52 -14.05 -8.71
N ASP A 213 24.91 -12.89 -8.87
CA ASP A 213 24.71 -12.26 -10.16
C ASP A 213 24.87 -10.73 -10.08
N SER A 214 24.90 -10.08 -11.23
CA SER A 214 24.99 -8.63 -11.35
C SER A 214 24.28 -8.07 -12.59
N VAL A 215 23.92 -6.80 -12.48
CA VAL A 215 23.34 -5.97 -13.53
C VAL A 215 24.19 -4.71 -13.67
N THR A 216 24.53 -4.34 -14.90
CA THR A 216 25.35 -3.15 -15.20
C THR A 216 24.52 -2.15 -15.98
N LEU A 217 24.51 -0.90 -15.51
CA LEU A 217 23.92 0.24 -16.21
C LEU A 217 25.03 1.20 -16.59
N ASN A 218 25.16 1.46 -17.89
CA ASN A 218 25.97 2.56 -18.39
C ASN A 218 25.10 3.79 -18.47
N THR A 219 25.59 4.92 -17.97
CA THR A 219 24.83 6.18 -17.99
C THR A 219 25.47 7.21 -18.90
N ASN A 220 24.66 8.15 -19.36
CA ASN A 220 25.10 9.35 -20.06
C ASN A 220 24.39 10.58 -19.49
N GLY A 221 25.07 11.72 -19.52
CA GLY A 221 24.62 12.97 -18.94
C GLY A 221 24.72 13.02 -17.41
N ALA A 222 24.43 14.21 -16.88
CA ALA A 222 24.36 14.44 -15.44
C ALA A 222 23.12 13.75 -14.84
N LEU A 223 23.33 12.95 -13.80
CA LEU A 223 22.27 12.18 -13.15
C LEU A 223 21.62 12.97 -12.02
N ARG A 224 20.32 12.70 -11.79
CA ARG A 224 19.58 13.12 -10.60
C ARG A 224 19.50 12.01 -9.56
N LYS A 225 19.32 10.77 -10.00
CA LYS A 225 19.28 9.59 -9.14
C LYS A 225 19.46 8.29 -9.91
N VAL A 226 19.95 7.27 -9.22
CA VAL A 226 19.97 5.87 -9.65
C VAL A 226 19.01 5.08 -8.77
N MET A 227 18.22 4.21 -9.36
CA MET A 227 17.18 3.44 -8.68
C MET A 227 17.09 2.04 -9.27
N GLY A 228 16.50 1.12 -8.53
CA GLY A 228 16.32 -0.23 -9.03
C GLY A 228 15.51 -1.09 -8.08
N ASN A 229 15.26 -2.32 -8.52
CA ASN A 229 14.49 -3.29 -7.77
C ASN A 229 14.95 -4.72 -8.05
N ILE A 230 14.59 -5.61 -7.13
CA ILE A 230 14.52 -7.06 -7.35
C ILE A 230 13.07 -7.44 -7.08
N PHE A 231 12.40 -8.00 -8.09
CA PHE A 231 10.98 -8.32 -8.07
C PHE A 231 10.75 -9.81 -8.30
N VAL A 232 10.01 -10.44 -7.40
CA VAL A 232 9.54 -11.82 -7.52
C VAL A 232 8.08 -11.77 -7.95
N THR A 233 7.76 -12.46 -9.05
CA THR A 233 6.38 -12.56 -9.53
C THR A 233 5.59 -13.48 -8.60
N PRO A 234 4.42 -13.06 -8.08
CA PRO A 234 3.56 -13.94 -7.28
C PRO A 234 3.13 -15.18 -8.06
N GLU A 235 3.22 -16.34 -7.43
CA GLU A 235 2.91 -17.64 -8.04
C GLU A 235 2.19 -18.56 -7.05
N PRO A 236 1.42 -19.57 -7.52
CA PRO A 236 0.63 -20.44 -6.65
C PRO A 236 1.47 -21.36 -5.75
N GLU A 237 2.66 -21.77 -6.22
CA GLU A 237 3.62 -22.53 -5.42
C GLU A 237 4.60 -21.58 -4.76
N TRP A 238 4.42 -21.37 -3.45
CA TRP A 238 5.12 -20.32 -2.71
C TRP A 238 6.63 -20.50 -2.68
N THR A 239 7.35 -19.44 -3.08
CA THR A 239 8.80 -19.39 -3.01
C THR A 239 9.27 -18.19 -2.21
N ILE A 240 10.06 -18.45 -1.15
CA ILE A 240 10.71 -17.41 -0.35
C ILE A 240 12.13 -17.25 -0.86
N ILE A 241 12.46 -16.05 -1.33
CA ILE A 241 13.79 -15.73 -1.86
C ILE A 241 14.55 -14.87 -0.86
N ASN A 242 15.74 -15.31 -0.48
CA ASN A 242 16.73 -14.46 0.15
C ASN A 242 17.61 -13.83 -0.93
N ALA A 243 17.59 -12.50 -1.00
CA ALA A 243 18.57 -11.72 -1.74
C ALA A 243 19.59 -11.19 -0.73
N ASP A 244 20.86 -11.58 -0.82
CA ASP A 244 21.91 -11.10 0.08
C ASP A 244 23.12 -10.56 -0.69
N SER A 245 24.16 -10.16 0.04
CA SER A 245 25.39 -9.61 -0.54
C SER A 245 25.12 -8.42 -1.46
N ILE A 246 24.05 -7.67 -1.17
CA ILE A 246 23.58 -6.59 -2.02
C ILE A 246 24.59 -5.43 -1.95
N SER A 247 24.99 -4.95 -3.12
CA SER A 247 25.90 -3.81 -3.27
C SER A 247 25.65 -3.09 -4.59
N LEU A 248 25.99 -1.81 -4.63
CA LEU A 248 25.91 -0.99 -5.83
C LEU A 248 27.25 -0.27 -5.98
N THR A 249 28.05 -0.74 -6.92
CA THR A 249 29.36 -0.15 -7.20
C THR A 249 29.22 0.91 -8.29
N ARG A 250 29.60 2.15 -7.97
CA ARG A 250 29.86 3.19 -8.97
C ARG A 250 31.29 3.03 -9.47
N ILE A 251 31.47 3.07 -10.79
CA ILE A 251 32.77 3.11 -11.46
C ILE A 251 32.82 4.36 -12.31
N HIS A 252 33.83 5.18 -12.06
CA HIS A 252 34.22 6.28 -12.91
C HIS A 252 35.37 5.83 -13.81
N LEU A 253 35.37 6.25 -15.08
CA LEU A 253 36.40 5.92 -16.07
C LEU A 253 37.23 7.14 -16.44
#